data_AF-A5N4C0-F1
#
_entry.id   AF-A5N4C0-F1
#
_cell.length_a   1.000
_cell.length_b   1.000
_cell.length_c   1.000
_cell.angle_alpha   90.00
_cell.angle_beta   90.00
_cell.angle_gamma   90.00
#
_symmetry.space_group_name_H-M   'P 1'
#
loop_
_entity.id
_entity.type
_entity.pdbx_description
1 polymer ?
#
loop_
_entity_poly.entity_id
_entity_poly.type
_entity_poly.pdbx_seq_one_letter_code
_entity_poly.pdbx_strand_id
1 'polypeptide(L)'
;MDKNPDISVVQMDSVIGSKGGKYLLTIHFVECSLMLAFLREANTSKSVIDVFNQLDSTLGKDLFSKLFPVILTDNGSEFSNPKSIEYRNTFPLLRTHVFYCDAGSPYQKGAIEVNHELIRRVLLKGTSFNQLKQDDINLMMNHINSYKRKKLNNRSPYETFSFYHGEEVLHKLGCAPVASSDIMLKPALLKK
;
A
#
# COMPACT_ATOMS: atom_id res chain seq x y z
N MET A 1 -14.16 -13.68 6.10
CA MET A 1 -13.66 -13.95 4.73
C MET A 1 -13.98 -15.37 4.25
N ASP A 2 -14.36 -16.31 5.14
CA ASP A 2 -14.58 -17.73 4.82
C ASP A 2 -15.74 -18.06 3.86
N LYS A 3 -16.59 -17.08 3.53
CA LYS A 3 -17.73 -17.28 2.62
C LYS A 3 -17.43 -16.96 1.14
N ASN A 4 -16.32 -16.30 0.84
CA ASN A 4 -15.91 -15.94 -0.53
C ASN A 4 -14.37 -15.97 -0.65
N PRO A 5 -13.75 -17.16 -0.77
CA PRO A 5 -12.30 -17.32 -0.75
C PRO A 5 -11.59 -16.70 -1.97
N ASP A 6 -12.31 -16.50 -3.08
CA ASP A 6 -11.76 -16.00 -4.33
C ASP A 6 -11.72 -14.46 -4.43
N ILE A 7 -12.16 -13.74 -3.39
CA ILE A 7 -12.09 -12.28 -3.38
C ILE A 7 -10.67 -11.85 -3.04
N SER A 8 -10.03 -11.15 -3.97
CA SER A 8 -8.71 -10.53 -3.75
C SER A 8 -8.78 -9.57 -2.57
N VAL A 9 -7.89 -9.74 -1.59
CA VAL A 9 -7.85 -8.89 -0.40
C VAL A 9 -6.68 -7.92 -0.49
N VAL A 10 -6.99 -6.65 -0.24
CA VAL A 10 -6.00 -5.60 -0.04
C VAL A 10 -5.80 -5.40 1.46
N GLN A 11 -4.55 -5.37 1.93
CA GLN A 11 -4.24 -5.03 3.31
C GLN A 11 -3.79 -3.58 3.40
N MET A 12 -4.20 -2.88 4.43
CA MET A 12 -3.83 -1.48 4.67
C MET A 12 -3.19 -1.34 6.04
N ASP A 13 -2.12 -0.57 6.15
CA ASP A 13 -1.46 -0.33 7.44
C ASP A 13 -0.65 0.97 7.49
N SER A 14 -0.33 1.43 8.69
CA SER A 14 0.50 2.62 8.91
C SER A 14 1.92 2.28 9.36
N VAL A 15 2.92 2.77 8.63
CA VAL A 15 4.32 2.69 9.07
C VAL A 15 4.72 4.00 9.75
N ILE A 16 5.07 3.91 11.03
CA ILE A 16 5.57 5.05 11.80
C ILE A 16 7.07 5.26 11.52
N GLY A 17 7.45 6.48 11.15
CA GLY A 17 8.85 6.90 11.07
C GLY A 17 9.40 7.22 12.46
N SER A 18 9.00 8.38 12.98
CA SER A 18 9.28 8.85 14.35
C SER A 18 7.99 9.35 15.00
N LYS A 19 7.85 9.19 16.32
CA LYS A 19 6.65 9.65 17.06
C LYS A 19 6.44 11.16 16.83
N GLY A 20 5.25 11.55 16.38
CA GLY A 20 4.91 12.94 16.08
C GLY A 20 5.50 13.51 14.78
N GLY A 21 6.18 12.69 13.96
CA GLY A 21 6.63 13.06 12.62
C GLY A 21 5.66 12.62 11.54
N LYS A 22 6.15 12.52 10.30
CA LYS A 22 5.38 11.95 9.17
C LYS A 22 5.22 10.43 9.28
N TYR A 23 4.18 9.92 8.63
CA TYR A 23 3.79 8.52 8.61
C TYR A 23 3.68 8.04 7.16
N LEU A 24 3.79 6.73 6.92
CA LEU A 24 3.38 6.15 5.64
C LEU A 24 2.05 5.44 5.82
N LEU A 25 1.10 5.67 4.91
CA LEU A 25 0.03 4.70 4.66
C LEU A 25 0.55 3.70 3.64
N THR A 26 0.48 2.42 3.97
CA THR A 26 0.84 1.33 3.07
C THR A 26 -0.41 0.57 2.65
N ILE A 27 -0.47 0.22 1.37
CA ILE A 27 -1.57 -0.54 0.76
C ILE A 27 -0.95 -1.72 0.03
N HIS A 28 -1.28 -2.93 0.46
CA HIS A 28 -0.68 -4.16 -0.02
C HIS A 28 -1.70 -5.05 -0.73
N PHE A 29 -1.48 -5.26 -2.03
CA PHE A 29 -2.23 -6.23 -2.82
C PHE A 29 -1.65 -7.62 -2.57
N VAL A 30 -2.35 -8.46 -1.80
CA VAL A 30 -1.77 -9.69 -1.24
C VAL A 30 -1.34 -10.68 -2.35
N GLU A 31 -2.18 -10.86 -3.37
CA GLU A 31 -2.00 -11.87 -4.44
C GLU A 31 -0.74 -11.64 -5.27
N CYS A 32 -0.51 -10.41 -5.74
CA CYS A 32 0.69 -10.05 -6.51
C CYS A 32 1.84 -9.56 -5.61
N SER A 33 1.55 -9.37 -4.32
CA SER A 33 2.45 -8.76 -3.35
C SER A 33 2.95 -7.35 -3.69
N LEU A 34 2.23 -6.61 -4.55
CA LEU A 34 2.51 -5.20 -4.81
C LEU A 34 2.19 -4.40 -3.55
N MET A 35 3.05 -3.44 -3.19
CA MET A 35 2.76 -2.52 -2.09
C MET A 35 2.92 -1.08 -2.56
N LEU A 36 1.94 -0.25 -2.26
CA LEU A 36 1.99 1.20 -2.43
C LEU A 36 2.28 1.83 -1.07
N ALA A 37 2.93 2.99 -1.07
CA ALA A 37 3.18 3.77 0.13
C ALA A 37 2.96 5.27 -0.11
N PHE A 38 2.20 5.90 0.76
CA PHE A 38 1.84 7.32 0.69
C PHE A 38 2.32 8.03 1.95
N LEU A 39 3.12 9.08 1.76
CA LEU A 39 3.61 9.91 2.84
C LEU A 39 2.50 10.82 3.36
N ARG A 40 2.30 10.84 4.68
CA ARG A 40 1.26 11.61 5.37
C ARG A 40 1.88 12.49 6.45
N GLU A 41 1.45 13.74 6.50
CA GLU A 41 1.93 14.73 7.49
C GLU A 41 1.41 14.47 8.91
N ALA A 42 0.29 13.75 9.05
CA ALA A 42 -0.30 13.40 10.34
C ALA A 42 -0.93 12.01 10.29
N ASN A 43 -0.97 11.31 11.42
CA ASN A 43 -1.66 10.02 11.51
C ASN A 43 -3.14 10.20 11.89
N THR A 44 -3.95 10.66 10.95
CA THR A 44 -5.39 10.94 11.16
C THR A 44 -6.26 10.25 10.13
N SER A 45 -7.53 10.02 10.46
CA SER A 45 -8.49 9.47 9.49
C SER A 45 -8.65 10.30 8.24
N LYS A 46 -8.64 11.64 8.38
CA LYS A 46 -8.65 12.56 7.24
C LYS A 46 -7.49 12.30 6.27
N SER A 47 -6.27 12.13 6.78
CA SER A 47 -5.10 11.88 5.93
C SER A 47 -5.20 10.55 5.14
N VAL A 48 -5.86 9.53 5.69
CA VAL A 48 -6.12 8.26 5.00
C VAL A 48 -7.20 8.46 3.92
N ILE A 49 -8.29 9.13 4.27
CA ILE A 49 -9.41 9.43 3.35
C ILE A 49 -8.91 10.23 2.15
N ASP A 50 -8.04 11.21 2.35
CA ASP A 50 -7.49 12.04 1.27
C ASP A 50 -6.69 11.19 0.27
N VAL A 51 -5.90 10.19 0.74
CA VAL A 51 -5.20 9.23 -0.13
C VAL A 51 -6.20 8.37 -0.93
N PHE A 52 -7.25 7.86 -0.30
CA PHE A 52 -8.26 7.06 -1.00
C PHE A 52 -9.05 7.85 -2.03
N ASN A 53 -9.35 9.11 -1.75
CA ASN A 53 -10.01 9.99 -2.72
C ASN A 53 -9.11 10.29 -3.92
N GLN A 54 -7.80 10.48 -3.69
CA GLN A 54 -6.83 10.62 -4.78
C GLN A 54 -6.78 9.35 -5.63
N LEU A 55 -6.70 8.17 -5.00
CA LEU A 55 -6.68 6.89 -5.72
C LEU A 55 -7.96 6.65 -6.55
N ASP A 56 -9.13 6.91 -5.97
CA ASP A 56 -10.42 6.75 -6.67
C ASP A 56 -10.54 7.69 -7.89
N SER A 57 -10.05 8.93 -7.74
CA SER A 57 -9.97 9.90 -8.84
C SER A 57 -9.02 9.44 -9.96
N THR A 58 -7.82 9.02 -9.60
CA THR A 58 -6.77 8.60 -10.56
C THR A 58 -7.13 7.32 -11.30
N LEU A 59 -7.73 6.35 -10.62
CA LEU A 59 -8.09 5.07 -11.22
C LEU A 59 -9.41 5.14 -11.98
N GLY A 60 -10.34 5.99 -11.53
CA GLY A 60 -11.73 5.97 -11.96
C GLY A 60 -12.53 4.89 -11.22
N LYS A 61 -13.85 5.05 -11.23
CA LYS A 61 -14.77 4.31 -10.35
C LYS A 61 -14.70 2.78 -10.54
N ASP A 62 -14.76 2.34 -11.78
CA ASP A 62 -14.81 0.90 -12.10
C ASP A 62 -13.49 0.20 -11.79
N LEU A 63 -12.37 0.81 -12.18
CA LEU A 63 -11.05 0.26 -11.92
C LEU A 63 -10.72 0.26 -10.43
N PHE A 64 -11.08 1.33 -9.71
CA PHE A 64 -10.90 1.37 -8.25
C PHE A 64 -11.67 0.22 -7.59
N SER A 65 -12.97 0.07 -7.87
CA SER A 65 -13.78 -0.98 -7.23
C SER A 65 -13.34 -2.40 -7.62
N LYS A 66 -12.74 -2.59 -8.80
CA LYS A 66 -12.12 -3.85 -9.20
C LYS A 66 -10.84 -4.16 -8.43
N LEU A 67 -9.98 -3.16 -8.19
CA LEU A 67 -8.69 -3.34 -7.50
C LEU A 67 -8.83 -3.40 -5.97
N PHE A 68 -9.85 -2.74 -5.43
CA PHE A 68 -10.13 -2.63 -4.00
C PHE A 68 -11.51 -3.22 -3.68
N PRO A 69 -11.75 -4.52 -3.92
CA PRO A 69 -13.04 -5.10 -3.56
C PRO A 69 -13.21 -5.13 -2.04
N VAL A 70 -12.14 -5.47 -1.32
CA VAL A 70 -12.09 -5.58 0.14
C VAL A 70 -10.76 -5.09 0.67
N ILE A 71 -10.80 -4.26 1.71
CA ILE A 71 -9.64 -3.77 2.43
C ILE A 71 -9.68 -4.30 3.86
N LEU A 72 -8.59 -4.91 4.32
CA LEU A 72 -8.39 -5.35 5.68
C LEU A 72 -7.38 -4.45 6.39
N THR A 73 -7.77 -3.90 7.54
CA THR A 73 -6.92 -3.00 8.35
C THR A 73 -6.95 -3.37 9.83
N ASP A 74 -6.11 -2.75 10.65
CA ASP A 74 -6.20 -2.86 12.11
C ASP A 74 -7.18 -1.83 12.69
N ASN A 75 -7.39 -1.88 14.01
CA ASN A 75 -8.26 -0.94 14.72
C ASN A 75 -7.56 0.38 15.06
N GLY A 76 -6.54 0.79 14.29
CA GLY A 76 -5.84 2.07 14.45
C GLY A 76 -6.80 3.26 14.37
N SER A 77 -6.51 4.32 15.13
CA SER A 77 -7.39 5.49 15.20
C SER A 77 -7.46 6.27 13.89
N GLU A 78 -6.42 6.18 13.05
CA GLU A 78 -6.41 6.67 11.68
C GLU A 78 -7.36 5.90 10.75
N PHE A 79 -7.85 4.73 11.15
CA PHE A 79 -8.80 3.94 10.37
C PHE A 79 -10.22 3.99 10.96
N SER A 80 -10.47 4.85 11.94
CA SER A 80 -11.75 4.93 12.67
C SER A 80 -12.96 5.44 11.88
N ASN A 81 -12.79 5.86 10.62
CA ASN A 81 -13.88 6.34 9.77
C ASN A 81 -14.00 5.52 8.46
N PRO A 82 -14.45 4.25 8.54
CA PRO A 82 -14.55 3.37 7.39
C PRO A 82 -15.55 3.89 6.34
N LYS A 83 -16.65 4.51 6.75
CA LYS A 83 -17.68 5.00 5.82
C LYS A 83 -17.11 5.98 4.79
N SER A 84 -16.21 6.88 5.21
CA SER A 84 -15.55 7.82 4.30
C SER A 84 -14.55 7.14 3.35
N ILE A 85 -14.10 5.93 3.67
CA ILE A 85 -13.26 5.10 2.79
C ILE A 85 -14.15 4.24 1.88
N GLU A 86 -15.25 3.69 2.39
CA GLU A 86 -16.16 2.80 1.66
C GLU A 86 -17.04 3.53 0.65
N TYR A 87 -17.40 4.80 0.90
CA TYR A 87 -18.37 5.54 0.09
C TYR A 87 -17.78 6.77 -0.61
N ARG A 88 -18.26 6.99 -1.83
CA ARG A 88 -18.10 8.19 -2.66
C ARG A 88 -19.29 9.12 -2.42
N ASN A 89 -19.12 10.38 -2.82
CA ASN A 89 -20.21 11.33 -2.92
C ASN A 89 -20.95 11.28 -4.28
N THR A 90 -20.57 10.35 -5.17
CA THR A 90 -21.14 10.21 -6.52
C THR A 90 -21.47 8.75 -6.83
N PHE A 91 -22.42 8.50 -7.73
CA PHE A 91 -22.82 7.14 -8.09
C PHE A 91 -21.75 6.41 -8.94
N PRO A 92 -21.53 5.09 -8.72
CA PRO A 92 -22.02 4.31 -7.60
C PRO A 92 -21.36 4.72 -6.28
N LEU A 93 -22.17 4.85 -5.22
CA LEU A 93 -21.73 5.37 -3.92
C LEU A 93 -20.70 4.45 -3.28
N LEU A 94 -20.97 3.15 -3.20
CA LEU A 94 -20.04 2.18 -2.62
C LEU A 94 -18.83 1.99 -3.55
N ARG A 95 -17.61 2.13 -3.02
CA ARG A 95 -16.36 1.93 -3.76
C ARG A 95 -15.51 0.75 -3.31
N THR A 96 -15.58 0.39 -2.03
CA THR A 96 -14.85 -0.73 -1.40
C THR A 96 -15.57 -1.13 -0.12
N HIS A 97 -15.24 -2.29 0.43
CA HIS A 97 -15.60 -2.68 1.79
C HIS A 97 -14.36 -2.62 2.70
N VAL A 98 -14.52 -2.16 3.94
CA VAL A 98 -13.44 -2.11 4.93
C VAL A 98 -13.77 -3.06 6.08
N PHE A 99 -12.83 -3.97 6.37
CA PHE A 99 -12.89 -4.89 7.50
C PHE A 99 -11.72 -4.65 8.43
N TYR A 100 -11.94 -4.96 9.70
CA TYR A 100 -10.95 -4.82 10.76
C TYR A 100 -10.49 -6.19 11.21
N CYS A 101 -9.22 -6.31 11.56
CA CYS A 101 -8.70 -7.50 12.19
C CYS A 101 -9.33 -7.69 13.57
N ASP A 102 -9.53 -8.95 13.95
CA ASP A 102 -9.99 -9.31 15.28
C ASP A 102 -8.97 -8.88 16.33
N ALA A 103 -9.46 -8.50 17.52
CA ALA A 103 -8.58 -8.13 18.62
C ALA A 103 -7.61 -9.27 18.94
N GLY A 104 -6.31 -8.95 19.01
CA GLY A 104 -5.26 -9.95 19.25
C GLY A 104 -4.92 -10.85 18.07
N SER A 105 -5.42 -10.56 16.86
CA SER A 105 -5.16 -11.36 15.65
C SER A 105 -4.35 -10.62 14.56
N PRO A 106 -3.16 -10.07 14.88
CA PRO A 106 -2.34 -9.34 13.90
C PRO A 106 -1.89 -10.21 12.71
N TYR A 107 -1.88 -11.54 12.88
CA TYR A 107 -1.54 -12.49 11.81
C TYR A 107 -2.50 -12.44 10.61
N GLN A 108 -3.73 -11.91 10.77
CA GLN A 108 -4.67 -11.68 9.65
C GLN A 108 -4.09 -10.70 8.60
N LYS A 109 -3.11 -9.88 9.00
CA LYS A 109 -2.33 -8.96 8.16
C LYS A 109 -0.86 -9.39 7.97
N GLY A 110 -0.55 -10.68 8.13
CA GLY A 110 0.84 -11.17 8.05
C GLY A 110 1.57 -10.85 6.73
N ALA A 111 0.86 -10.70 5.61
CA ALA A 111 1.48 -10.41 4.32
C ALA A 111 2.04 -8.98 4.22
N ILE A 112 1.30 -7.98 4.74
CA ILE A 112 1.77 -6.59 4.78
C ILE A 112 2.95 -6.41 5.74
N GLU A 113 2.96 -7.10 6.89
CA GLU A 113 4.08 -7.08 7.84
C GLU A 113 5.39 -7.57 7.21
N VAL A 114 5.35 -8.69 6.47
CA VAL A 114 6.52 -9.21 5.73
C VAL A 114 7.03 -8.19 4.69
N ASN A 115 6.13 -7.41 4.08
CA ASN A 115 6.54 -6.38 3.13
C ASN A 115 7.10 -5.13 3.82
N HIS A 116 6.62 -4.80 5.03
CA HIS A 116 7.20 -3.72 5.83
C HIS A 116 8.65 -4.00 6.19
N GLU A 117 9.08 -5.25 6.35
CA GLU A 117 10.49 -5.57 6.53
C GLU A 117 11.35 -5.05 5.36
N LEU A 118 10.84 -5.06 4.13
CA LEU A 118 11.55 -4.51 2.96
C LEU A 118 11.67 -2.98 3.05
N ILE A 119 10.62 -2.29 3.49
CA ILE A 119 10.70 -0.85 3.83
C ILE A 119 11.76 -0.65 4.89
N ARG A 120 11.79 -1.48 5.94
CA ARG A 120 12.73 -1.33 7.07
C ARG A 120 14.19 -1.61 6.72
N ARG A 121 14.48 -2.29 5.60
CA ARG A 121 15.86 -2.40 5.07
C ARG A 121 16.36 -1.07 4.50
N VAL A 122 15.49 -0.23 3.98
CA VAL A 122 15.82 1.10 3.45
C VAL A 122 15.66 2.18 4.52
N LEU A 123 14.52 2.19 5.20
CA LEU A 123 14.15 3.12 6.26
C LEU A 123 14.12 2.41 7.61
N LEU A 124 15.27 2.40 8.29
CA LEU A 124 15.44 1.73 9.58
C LEU A 124 14.36 2.14 10.60
N LYS A 125 14.05 1.25 11.54
CA LYS A 125 13.06 1.54 12.59
C LYS A 125 13.51 2.77 13.40
N GLY A 126 12.60 3.73 13.57
CA GLY A 126 12.89 4.99 14.26
C GLY A 126 13.47 6.10 13.37
N THR A 127 13.78 5.84 12.10
CA THR A 127 14.18 6.88 11.16
C THR A 127 13.02 7.86 10.93
N SER A 128 13.25 9.16 11.13
CA SER A 128 12.26 10.18 10.86
C SER A 128 11.98 10.30 9.35
N PHE A 129 10.70 10.44 8.99
CA PHE A 129 10.28 10.64 7.61
C PHE A 129 10.09 12.12 7.25
N ASN A 130 10.40 13.05 8.16
CA ASN A 130 10.11 14.48 8.00
C ASN A 130 10.84 15.13 6.82
N GLN A 131 12.03 14.63 6.48
CA GLN A 131 12.85 15.14 5.36
C GLN A 131 12.55 14.42 4.03
N LEU A 132 11.68 13.41 4.06
CA LEU A 132 11.26 12.69 2.86
C LEU A 132 10.12 13.43 2.17
N LYS A 133 10.08 13.28 0.84
CA LYS A 133 8.99 13.67 -0.04
C LYS A 133 8.33 12.42 -0.62
N GLN A 134 7.15 12.58 -1.21
CA GLN A 134 6.46 11.46 -1.87
C GLN A 134 7.35 10.81 -2.95
N ASP A 135 8.17 11.58 -3.66
CA ASP A 135 9.08 11.04 -4.68
C ASP A 135 10.17 10.13 -4.08
N ASP A 136 10.67 10.43 -2.89
CA ASP A 136 11.63 9.56 -2.18
C ASP A 136 10.95 8.21 -1.83
N ILE A 137 9.67 8.25 -1.46
CA ILE A 137 8.87 7.05 -1.17
C ILE A 137 8.55 6.27 -2.44
N ASN A 138 8.18 6.95 -3.53
CA ASN A 138 7.92 6.33 -4.83
C ASN A 138 9.18 5.62 -5.34
N LEU A 139 10.35 6.27 -5.24
CA LEU A 139 11.64 5.66 -5.56
C LEU A 139 11.83 4.38 -4.75
N MET A 140 11.77 4.44 -3.42
CA MET A 140 11.90 3.26 -2.56
C MET A 140 10.94 2.13 -2.96
N MET A 141 9.66 2.44 -3.20
CA MET A 141 8.67 1.45 -3.56
C MET A 141 8.90 0.85 -4.95
N ASN A 142 9.42 1.60 -5.92
CA ASN A 142 9.79 1.07 -7.23
C ASN A 142 10.90 0.01 -7.12
N HIS A 143 11.93 0.24 -6.28
CA HIS A 143 12.96 -0.77 -6.03
C HIS A 143 12.38 -2.01 -5.29
N ILE A 144 11.51 -1.81 -4.31
CA ILE A 144 10.86 -2.91 -3.55
C ILE A 144 9.94 -3.75 -4.46
N ASN A 145 9.14 -3.09 -5.31
CA ASN A 145 8.18 -3.73 -6.20
C ASN A 145 8.83 -4.36 -7.43
N SER A 146 10.07 -4.00 -7.76
CA SER A 146 10.86 -4.62 -8.82
C SER A 146 11.71 -5.80 -8.33
N TYR A 147 11.84 -5.97 -7.01
CA TYR A 147 12.60 -7.08 -6.43
C TYR A 147 11.89 -8.42 -6.61
N LYS A 148 12.56 -9.36 -7.31
CA LYS A 148 12.05 -10.71 -7.59
C LYS A 148 11.88 -11.54 -6.32
N ARG A 149 10.77 -12.27 -6.24
CA ARG A 149 10.42 -13.05 -5.05
C ARG A 149 10.20 -14.52 -5.42
N LYS A 150 10.83 -15.44 -4.68
CA LYS A 150 10.65 -16.88 -4.89
C LYS A 150 9.18 -17.30 -4.84
N LYS A 151 8.40 -16.73 -3.92
CA LYS A 151 6.95 -16.99 -3.78
C LYS A 151 6.10 -16.57 -4.99
N LEU A 152 6.63 -15.72 -5.86
CA LEU A 152 5.98 -15.27 -7.10
C LEU A 152 6.61 -15.95 -8.32
N ASN A 153 7.13 -17.18 -8.17
CA ASN A 153 7.83 -17.91 -9.23
C ASN A 153 9.00 -17.10 -9.84
N ASN A 154 9.76 -16.43 -8.98
CA ASN A 154 10.86 -15.53 -9.34
C ASN A 154 10.45 -14.32 -10.20
N ARG A 155 9.17 -13.94 -10.19
CA ARG A 155 8.69 -12.65 -10.70
C ARG A 155 8.74 -11.58 -9.61
N SER A 156 8.77 -10.33 -10.02
CA SER A 156 8.60 -9.18 -9.13
C SER A 156 7.10 -8.89 -8.89
N PRO A 157 6.76 -8.18 -7.80
CA PRO A 157 5.41 -7.65 -7.63
C PRO A 157 4.92 -6.81 -8.82
N TYR A 158 5.80 -6.00 -9.42
CA TYR A 158 5.48 -5.21 -10.61
C TYR A 158 5.08 -6.11 -11.79
N GLU A 159 5.90 -7.11 -12.13
CA GLU A 159 5.62 -8.06 -13.21
C GLU A 159 4.31 -8.83 -12.96
N THR A 160 4.09 -9.24 -11.70
CA THR A 160 2.91 -10.04 -11.33
C THR A 160 1.63 -9.20 -11.37
N PHE A 161 1.67 -7.96 -10.89
CA PHE A 161 0.52 -7.06 -10.95
C PHE A 161 0.20 -6.69 -12.41
N SER A 162 1.23 -6.37 -13.21
CA SER A 162 1.08 -6.07 -14.64
C SER A 162 0.40 -7.20 -15.39
N PHE A 163 0.76 -8.45 -15.10
CA PHE A 163 0.14 -9.63 -15.71
C PHE A 163 -1.38 -9.73 -15.41
N TYR A 164 -1.83 -9.39 -14.21
CA TYR A 164 -3.24 -9.51 -13.82
C TYR A 164 -4.09 -8.29 -14.19
N HIS A 165 -3.50 -7.09 -14.21
CA HIS A 165 -4.26 -5.84 -14.26
C HIS A 165 -3.83 -4.88 -15.37
N GLY A 166 -2.74 -5.17 -16.10
CA GLY A 166 -2.17 -4.29 -17.10
C GLY A 166 -1.12 -3.32 -16.52
N GLU A 167 -0.11 -3.00 -17.33
CA GLU A 167 0.98 -2.10 -16.96
C GLU A 167 0.50 -0.64 -16.85
N GLU A 168 -0.52 -0.26 -17.64
CA GLU A 168 -1.12 1.06 -17.59
C GLU A 168 -1.71 1.40 -16.23
N VAL A 169 -2.18 0.38 -15.49
CA VAL A 169 -2.68 0.54 -14.12
C VAL A 169 -1.53 0.85 -13.16
N LEU A 170 -0.37 0.21 -13.33
CA LEU A 170 0.83 0.53 -12.54
C LEU A 170 1.28 1.97 -12.78
N HIS A 171 1.25 2.45 -14.02
CA HIS A 171 1.56 3.85 -14.34
C HIS A 171 0.60 4.82 -13.67
N LYS A 172 -0.71 4.54 -13.66
CA LYS A 172 -1.70 5.33 -12.90
C LYS A 172 -1.42 5.34 -11.41
N LEU A 173 -0.92 4.22 -10.87
CA LEU A 173 -0.52 4.10 -9.45
C LEU A 173 0.86 4.72 -9.15
N GLY A 174 1.52 5.35 -10.12
CA GLY A 174 2.85 5.95 -9.96
C GLY A 174 3.98 4.93 -9.80
N CYS A 175 3.76 3.67 -10.17
CA CYS A 175 4.76 2.62 -10.11
C CYS A 175 5.56 2.55 -11.41
N ALA A 176 6.88 2.41 -11.28
CA ALA A 176 7.79 2.20 -12.40
C ALA A 176 8.73 1.01 -12.13
N PRO A 177 9.11 0.24 -13.15
CA PRO A 177 10.02 -0.88 -12.99
C PRO A 177 11.46 -0.37 -12.80
N VAL A 178 12.25 -1.14 -12.06
CA VAL A 178 13.69 -0.93 -11.86
C VAL A 178 14.44 -2.15 -12.39
N ALA A 179 15.46 -1.93 -13.22
CA ALA A 179 16.29 -3.00 -13.74
C ALA A 179 16.95 -3.79 -12.60
N SER A 180 17.09 -5.11 -12.76
CA SER A 180 17.59 -5.98 -11.68
C SER A 180 18.99 -5.60 -11.18
N SER A 181 19.84 -5.02 -12.04
CA SER A 181 21.17 -4.51 -11.68
C SER A 181 21.13 -3.30 -10.75
N ASP A 182 20.04 -2.54 -10.78
CA ASP A 182 19.95 -1.22 -10.15
C ASP A 182 19.13 -1.28 -8.85
N ILE A 183 18.56 -2.45 -8.52
CA ILE A 183 17.75 -2.64 -7.31
C ILE A 183 18.61 -2.45 -6.06
N MET A 184 18.25 -1.49 -5.20
CA MET A 184 18.91 -1.21 -3.93
C MET A 184 17.89 -1.22 -2.79
N LEU A 185 18.03 -2.20 -1.88
CA LEU A 185 17.16 -2.34 -0.70
C LEU A 185 17.93 -2.05 0.58
N LYS A 186 18.66 -0.93 0.60
CA LYS A 186 19.52 -0.50 1.73
C LYS A 186 19.38 1.01 1.94
N PRO A 187 19.75 1.56 3.10
CA PRO A 187 19.55 2.98 3.40
C PRO A 187 20.27 3.94 2.44
N ALA A 188 21.32 3.46 1.77
CA ALA A 188 22.04 4.22 0.75
C ALA A 188 21.14 4.70 -0.41
N LEU A 189 20.00 4.04 -0.66
CA LEU A 189 19.06 4.43 -1.73
C LEU A 189 18.56 5.87 -1.57
N LEU A 190 18.33 6.31 -0.33
CA LEU A 190 17.75 7.62 -0.01
C LEU A 190 18.75 8.57 0.64
N LYS A 191 20.06 8.25 0.60
CA LYS A 191 21.10 9.17 1.04
C LYS A 191 21.29 10.24 -0.03
N LYS A 192 21.18 11.49 0.40
CA LYS A 192 21.52 12.68 -0.40
C LYS A 192 22.98 13.05 -0.17
#